data_AF-A0A952SQ79-F1
#
_entry.id   AF-A0A952SQ79-F1
#
_cell.length_a   1.000
_cell.length_b   1.000
_cell.length_c   1.000
_cell.angle_alpha   90.00
_cell.angle_beta   90.00
_cell.angle_gamma   90.00
#
_symmetry.space_group_name_H-M   'P 1'
#
loop_
_entity.id
_entity.type
_entity.pdbx_description
1 polymer ?
#
loop_
_entity_poly.entity_id
_entity_poly.type
_entity_poly.pdbx_seq_one_letter_code
_entity_poly.pdbx_strand_id
1 'polypeptide(L)'
;MNLLRIILSILVATALMGCRTPPKVGPFAEASSSLNLVIDQTGKAFAAELALIGSDSEQTSADFESLWAPRVRVASAIADYAHRLVEVVSAAENSASQAREVFESGQKLLASVNTFPGGDAALKLTADAFTIVYERYANQRAAVTVDRAVHDADPMIRDIAKVFSADLQRLRKTLPAMRSNAITNLTTPYAAEGTRPLAALNDLRDERQAIAEYVLGLSLDEQLSDQNFEKLKVLALREQMLRSFIETEQNSEWHQKLQRERTELNARFDQMDATLVRAAALTEAWAASHSNLVDAVRSGRSPDYRLLVHMTEQLLSAYTEYEKARP
;
A
#
# COMPACT_ATOMS: atom_id res chain seq x y z
N MET A 1 -34.96 -18.69 -58.67
CA MET A 1 -35.30 -18.33 -57.27
C MET A 1 -34.35 -18.91 -56.21
N ASN A 2 -33.56 -19.96 -56.48
CA ASN A 2 -32.71 -20.60 -55.46
C ASN A 2 -31.37 -19.88 -55.18
N LEU A 3 -30.77 -19.20 -56.16
CA LEU A 3 -29.48 -18.50 -56.01
C LEU A 3 -29.54 -17.30 -55.05
N LEU A 4 -30.61 -16.51 -55.10
CA LEU A 4 -30.80 -15.35 -54.22
C LEU A 4 -30.94 -15.76 -52.74
N ARG A 5 -31.58 -16.91 -52.48
CA ARG A 5 -31.72 -17.48 -51.13
C ARG A 5 -30.37 -17.97 -50.59
N ILE A 6 -29.55 -18.63 -51.41
CA ILE A 6 -28.22 -19.10 -51.01
C ILE A 6 -27.29 -17.91 -50.69
N ILE A 7 -27.27 -16.86 -51.53
CA ILE A 7 -26.46 -15.65 -51.28
C ILE A 7 -26.94 -14.94 -50.00
N LEU A 8 -28.25 -14.81 -49.79
CA LEU A 8 -28.81 -14.20 -48.58
C LEU A 8 -28.46 -15.01 -47.33
N SER A 9 -28.50 -16.35 -47.38
CA SER A 9 -28.09 -17.22 -46.27
C SER A 9 -26.59 -17.11 -45.95
N ILE A 10 -25.73 -16.99 -46.97
CA ILE A 10 -24.28 -16.78 -46.77
C ILE A 10 -24.00 -15.39 -46.18
N LEU A 11 -24.72 -14.35 -46.64
CA LEU A 11 -24.58 -12.99 -46.13
C LEU A 11 -25.07 -12.87 -44.66
N VAL A 12 -26.18 -13.54 -44.33
CA VAL A 12 -26.71 -13.59 -42.96
C VAL A 12 -25.81 -14.44 -42.06
N ALA A 13 -25.28 -15.57 -42.53
CA ALA A 13 -24.34 -16.38 -41.77
C ALA A 13 -23.01 -15.65 -41.52
N THR A 14 -22.51 -14.88 -42.49
CA THR A 14 -21.29 -14.05 -42.32
C THR A 14 -21.53 -12.82 -41.45
N ALA A 15 -22.73 -12.24 -41.47
CA ALA A 15 -23.13 -11.17 -40.55
C ALA A 15 -23.28 -11.67 -39.09
N LEU A 16 -23.80 -12.89 -38.90
CA LEU A 16 -23.99 -13.49 -37.56
C LEU A 16 -22.70 -14.06 -36.96
N MET A 17 -21.70 -14.44 -37.78
CA MET A 17 -20.41 -14.91 -37.28
C MET A 17 -19.44 -13.79 -36.85
N GLY A 18 -19.81 -12.51 -37.02
CA GLY A 18 -18.86 -11.39 -36.90
C GLY A 18 -18.97 -10.49 -35.67
N CYS A 19 -20.09 -10.47 -34.94
CA CYS A 19 -20.28 -9.53 -33.83
C CYS A 19 -19.82 -10.12 -32.50
N ARG A 20 -18.50 -10.31 -32.33
CA ARG A 20 -17.94 -10.50 -30.98
C ARG A 20 -17.98 -9.17 -30.25
N THR A 21 -18.78 -9.09 -29.20
CA THR A 21 -18.80 -7.92 -28.31
C THR A 21 -17.39 -7.71 -27.76
N PRO A 22 -16.82 -6.50 -27.85
CA PRO A 22 -15.51 -6.21 -27.27
C PRO A 22 -15.51 -6.50 -25.77
N PRO A 23 -14.37 -6.99 -25.21
CA PRO A 23 -14.27 -7.23 -23.78
C PRO A 23 -14.45 -5.92 -23.00
N LYS A 24 -15.15 -5.96 -21.87
CA LYS A 24 -15.37 -4.77 -21.03
C LYS A 24 -14.14 -4.48 -20.17
N VAL A 25 -13.18 -3.70 -20.66
CA VAL A 25 -11.93 -3.39 -19.94
C VAL A 25 -12.02 -2.19 -18.98
N GLY A 26 -13.13 -1.46 -18.95
CA GLY A 26 -13.34 -0.28 -18.08
C GLY A 26 -13.03 -0.53 -16.59
N PRO A 27 -13.58 -1.58 -15.95
CA PRO A 27 -13.30 -1.88 -14.54
C PRO A 27 -11.81 -2.13 -14.23
N PHE A 28 -11.05 -2.64 -15.21
CA PHE A 28 -9.61 -2.85 -15.07
C PHE A 28 -8.84 -1.52 -15.03
N ALA A 29 -9.22 -0.56 -15.88
CA ALA A 29 -8.62 0.78 -15.90
C ALA A 29 -8.97 1.62 -14.68
N GLU A 30 -10.20 1.54 -14.19
CA GLU A 30 -10.65 2.19 -12.95
C GLU A 30 -9.86 1.70 -11.74
N ALA A 31 -9.69 0.38 -11.60
CA ALA A 31 -8.89 -0.21 -10.54
C ALA A 31 -7.41 0.18 -10.62
N SER A 32 -6.85 0.19 -11.82
CA SER A 32 -5.46 0.62 -12.06
C SER A 32 -5.25 2.08 -11.68
N SER A 33 -6.21 2.96 -12.01
CA SER A 33 -6.20 4.38 -11.63
C SER A 33 -6.31 4.57 -10.11
N SER A 34 -7.14 3.75 -9.46
CA SER A 34 -7.31 3.78 -8.01
C SER A 34 -6.07 3.31 -7.27
N LEU A 35 -5.39 2.27 -7.78
CA LEU A 35 -4.09 1.84 -7.27
C LEU A 35 -3.06 2.99 -7.38
N ASN A 36 -2.99 3.66 -8.53
CA ASN A 36 -2.10 4.82 -8.71
C ASN A 36 -2.39 5.94 -7.72
N LEU A 37 -3.66 6.35 -7.60
CA LEU A 37 -4.09 7.38 -6.64
C LEU A 37 -3.66 7.01 -5.21
N VAL A 38 -3.92 5.78 -4.78
CA VAL A 38 -3.60 5.36 -3.41
C VAL A 38 -2.11 5.30 -3.17
N ILE A 39 -1.30 4.82 -4.13
CA ILE A 39 0.16 4.78 -3.99
C ILE A 39 0.75 6.21 -3.93
N ASP A 40 0.27 7.12 -4.78
CA ASP A 40 0.69 8.53 -4.77
C ASP A 40 0.34 9.20 -3.43
N GLN A 41 -0.90 9.08 -2.99
CA GLN A 41 -1.37 9.72 -1.78
C GLN A 41 -0.79 9.10 -0.51
N THR A 42 -0.57 7.78 -0.48
CA THR A 42 0.12 7.12 0.63
C THR A 42 1.54 7.66 0.77
N GLY A 43 2.24 7.88 -0.34
CA GLY A 43 3.56 8.51 -0.33
C GLY A 43 3.54 9.91 0.29
N LYS A 44 2.63 10.77 -0.18
CA LYS A 44 2.48 12.14 0.33
C LYS A 44 2.10 12.19 1.81
N ALA A 45 1.20 11.31 2.23
CA ALA A 45 0.82 11.11 3.61
C ALA A 45 2.05 10.76 4.48
N PHE A 46 2.86 9.81 4.01
CA PHE A 46 4.04 9.35 4.73
C PHE A 46 5.14 10.43 4.81
N ALA A 47 5.40 11.12 3.71
CA ALA A 47 6.32 12.25 3.65
C ALA A 47 5.91 13.36 4.64
N ALA A 48 4.61 13.65 4.71
CA ALA A 48 4.08 14.66 5.63
C ALA A 48 4.22 14.22 7.10
N GLU A 49 4.00 12.95 7.44
CA GLU A 49 4.25 12.47 8.80
C GLU A 49 5.74 12.59 9.15
N LEU A 50 6.64 12.16 8.26
CA LEU A 50 8.09 12.27 8.49
C LEU A 50 8.55 13.72 8.69
N ALA A 51 7.90 14.67 8.01
CA ALA A 51 8.15 16.10 8.18
C ALA A 51 7.78 16.62 9.60
N LEU A 52 6.98 15.89 10.37
CA LEU A 52 6.59 16.24 11.74
C LEU A 52 7.50 15.60 12.80
N ILE A 53 8.34 14.63 12.43
CA ILE A 53 8.95 13.69 13.37
C ILE A 53 10.40 14.04 13.72
N GLY A 54 11.02 15.15 13.32
CA GLY A 54 12.44 15.37 13.67
C GLY A 54 12.99 16.77 13.51
N SER A 55 14.24 16.97 13.98
CA SER A 55 15.00 18.20 13.76
C SER A 55 15.47 18.37 12.31
N ASP A 56 15.67 17.24 11.60
CA ASP A 56 16.03 17.18 10.18
C ASP A 56 14.83 16.71 9.33
N SER A 57 13.62 17.10 9.74
CA SER A 57 12.39 16.51 9.21
C SER A 57 12.13 16.82 7.74
N GLU A 58 12.55 18.00 7.26
CA GLU A 58 12.47 18.36 5.84
C GLU A 58 13.36 17.45 4.97
N GLN A 59 14.61 17.23 5.38
CA GLN A 59 15.53 16.34 4.64
C GLN A 59 15.05 14.89 4.68
N THR A 60 14.58 14.42 5.84
CA THR A 60 14.04 13.06 6.00
C THR A 60 12.81 12.85 5.11
N SER A 61 11.94 13.85 5.03
CA SER A 61 10.77 13.83 4.14
C SER A 61 11.18 13.80 2.67
N ALA A 62 12.12 14.66 2.25
CA ALA A 62 12.63 14.70 0.88
C ALA A 62 13.34 13.39 0.47
N ASP A 63 14.15 12.82 1.36
CA ASP A 63 14.82 11.54 1.14
C ASP A 63 13.79 10.42 0.97
N PHE A 64 12.72 10.42 1.78
CA PHE A 64 11.62 9.48 1.64
C PHE A 64 10.89 9.67 0.30
N GLU A 65 10.55 10.89 -0.10
CA GLU A 65 9.87 11.15 -1.38
C GLU A 65 10.70 10.67 -2.57
N SER A 66 12.01 10.89 -2.54
CA SER A 66 12.96 10.37 -3.53
C SER A 66 12.93 8.84 -3.59
N LEU A 67 12.94 8.17 -2.43
CA LEU A 67 12.82 6.73 -2.34
C LEU A 67 11.44 6.21 -2.79
N TRP A 68 10.37 6.98 -2.57
CA TRP A 68 8.98 6.62 -2.91
C TRP A 68 8.63 6.86 -4.39
N ALA A 69 9.22 7.87 -5.02
CA ALA A 69 8.93 8.29 -6.39
C ALA A 69 8.95 7.14 -7.44
N PRO A 70 9.87 6.15 -7.41
CA PRO A 70 9.81 5.00 -8.29
C PRO A 70 8.47 4.24 -8.23
N ARG A 71 7.85 4.12 -7.05
CA ARG A 71 6.57 3.40 -6.87
C ARG A 71 5.41 4.14 -7.53
N VAL A 72 5.38 5.46 -7.38
CA VAL A 72 4.40 6.32 -8.05
C VAL A 72 4.55 6.21 -9.57
N ARG A 73 5.78 6.20 -10.10
CA ARG A 73 6.01 5.98 -11.54
C ARG A 73 5.50 4.63 -12.03
N VAL A 74 5.73 3.55 -11.27
CA VAL A 74 5.22 2.21 -11.62
C VAL A 74 3.69 2.18 -11.59
N ALA A 75 3.06 2.71 -10.53
CA ALA A 75 1.61 2.72 -10.40
C ALA A 75 0.94 3.61 -11.48
N SER A 76 1.57 4.74 -11.84
CA SER A 76 1.14 5.59 -12.94
C SER A 76 1.23 4.86 -14.28
N ALA A 77 2.32 4.13 -14.53
CA ALA A 77 2.46 3.37 -15.76
C ALA A 77 1.48 2.19 -15.85
N ILE A 78 1.10 1.58 -14.72
CA ILE A 78 0.03 0.58 -14.64
C ILE A 78 -1.32 1.22 -15.05
N ALA A 79 -1.64 2.40 -14.52
CA ALA A 79 -2.85 3.14 -14.88
C ALA A 79 -2.86 3.52 -16.37
N ASP A 80 -1.76 4.06 -16.89
CA ASP A 80 -1.63 4.43 -18.30
C ASP A 80 -1.83 3.22 -19.22
N TYR A 81 -1.18 2.10 -18.92
CA TYR A 81 -1.35 0.85 -19.67
C TYR A 81 -2.82 0.42 -19.74
N ALA A 82 -3.51 0.43 -18.60
CA ALA A 82 -4.91 0.03 -18.53
C ALA A 82 -5.84 0.99 -19.30
N HIS A 83 -5.57 2.29 -19.28
CA HIS A 83 -6.30 3.27 -20.11
C HIS A 83 -6.07 3.05 -21.60
N ARG A 84 -4.84 2.78 -22.03
CA ARG A 84 -4.55 2.46 -23.43
C ARG A 84 -5.28 1.20 -23.90
N LEU A 85 -5.44 0.20 -23.03
CA LEU A 85 -6.27 -0.97 -23.35
C LEU A 85 -7.74 -0.58 -23.60
N VAL A 86 -8.30 0.33 -22.81
CA VAL A 86 -9.67 0.84 -23.04
C VAL A 86 -9.79 1.53 -24.38
N GLU A 87 -8.84 2.41 -24.71
CA GLU A 87 -8.81 3.11 -26.00
C GLU A 87 -8.80 2.11 -27.16
N VAL A 88 -7.86 1.16 -27.14
CA VAL A 88 -7.72 0.13 -28.18
C VAL A 88 -8.96 -0.72 -28.37
N VAL A 89 -9.61 -1.12 -27.27
CA VAL A 89 -10.83 -1.92 -27.33
C VAL A 89 -12.02 -1.10 -27.84
N SER A 90 -12.04 0.21 -27.59
CA SER A 90 -13.10 1.12 -28.04
C SER A 90 -13.00 1.54 -29.51
N ALA A 91 -11.78 1.59 -30.08
CA ALA A 91 -11.58 2.02 -31.46
C ALA A 91 -11.81 0.87 -32.46
N ALA A 92 -13.07 0.70 -32.86
CA ALA A 92 -13.47 -0.33 -33.83
C ALA A 92 -12.80 -0.21 -35.21
N GLU A 93 -12.34 0.99 -35.64
CA GLU A 93 -11.83 1.23 -37.00
C GLU A 93 -10.35 1.69 -37.09
N ASN A 94 -9.73 2.21 -36.02
CA ASN A 94 -8.36 2.78 -36.02
C ASN A 94 -7.31 1.97 -35.25
N SER A 95 -7.59 0.68 -35.07
CA SER A 95 -6.89 -0.23 -34.17
C SER A 95 -5.36 -0.36 -34.29
N ALA A 96 -4.76 -0.17 -35.47
CA ALA A 96 -3.33 -0.38 -35.66
C ALA A 96 -2.48 0.68 -34.95
N SER A 97 -2.87 1.95 -35.06
CA SER A 97 -2.20 3.07 -34.38
C SER A 97 -2.32 2.97 -32.87
N GLN A 98 -3.52 2.63 -32.37
CA GLN A 98 -3.74 2.53 -30.92
C GLN A 98 -3.10 1.28 -30.31
N ALA A 99 -3.04 0.15 -31.03
CA ALA A 99 -2.33 -1.03 -30.56
C ALA A 99 -0.84 -0.75 -30.33
N ARG A 100 -0.24 0.12 -31.17
CA ARG A 100 1.11 0.61 -30.97
C ARG A 100 1.23 1.41 -29.66
N GLU A 101 0.26 2.25 -29.33
CA GLU A 101 0.25 3.01 -28.07
C GLU A 101 0.15 2.11 -26.83
N VAL A 102 -0.64 1.03 -26.88
CA VAL A 102 -0.66 0.01 -25.80
C VAL A 102 0.72 -0.62 -25.64
N PHE A 103 1.35 -1.01 -26.74
CA PHE A 103 2.68 -1.59 -26.70
C PHE A 103 3.73 -0.61 -26.14
N GLU A 104 3.74 0.64 -26.62
CA GLU A 104 4.61 1.71 -26.11
C GLU A 104 4.35 2.00 -24.62
N SER A 105 3.10 1.92 -24.16
CA SER A 105 2.76 2.04 -22.74
C SER A 105 3.29 0.85 -21.92
N GLY A 106 3.25 -0.36 -22.48
CA GLY A 106 3.89 -1.54 -21.88
C GLY A 106 5.40 -1.40 -21.74
N GLN A 107 6.07 -0.82 -22.75
CA GLN A 107 7.50 -0.51 -22.66
C GLN A 107 7.82 0.56 -21.61
N LYS A 108 7.01 1.62 -21.52
CA LYS A 108 7.16 2.65 -20.48
C LYS A 108 6.96 2.05 -19.08
N LEU A 109 5.97 1.17 -18.95
CA LEU A 109 5.74 0.41 -17.73
C LEU A 109 6.97 -0.41 -17.37
N LEU A 110 7.54 -1.19 -18.29
CA LEU A 110 8.76 -1.94 -18.05
C LEU A 110 9.94 -1.04 -17.65
N ALA A 111 10.14 0.08 -18.36
CA ALA A 111 11.18 1.05 -18.05
C ALA A 111 11.03 1.66 -16.65
N SER A 112 9.78 1.88 -16.19
CA SER A 112 9.52 2.39 -14.85
C SER A 112 10.00 1.43 -13.76
N VAL A 113 9.83 0.11 -13.96
CA VAL A 113 10.27 -0.91 -13.00
C VAL A 113 11.79 -1.10 -13.03
N ASN A 114 12.48 -0.79 -14.14
CA ASN A 114 13.96 -0.82 -14.16
C ASN A 114 14.60 0.29 -13.31
N THR A 115 13.87 1.34 -12.95
CA THR A 115 14.37 2.37 -12.02
C THR A 115 14.20 1.98 -10.54
N PHE A 116 13.74 0.76 -10.30
CA PHE A 116 13.30 0.29 -9.00
C PHE A 116 14.41 -0.46 -8.24
N PRO A 117 14.65 -0.14 -6.95
CA PRO A 117 15.61 -0.89 -6.14
C PRO A 117 15.28 -2.39 -6.06
N GLY A 118 16.12 -3.22 -6.69
CA GLY A 118 15.94 -4.67 -6.76
C GLY A 118 15.21 -5.20 -8.01
N GLY A 119 14.95 -4.34 -9.02
CA GLY A 119 14.36 -4.77 -10.30
C GLY A 119 15.33 -5.49 -11.24
N ASP A 120 16.64 -5.28 -11.09
CA ASP A 120 17.68 -5.58 -12.08
C ASP A 120 17.76 -7.04 -12.54
N ALA A 121 17.44 -7.99 -11.66
CA ALA A 121 17.55 -9.42 -11.96
C ALA A 121 16.29 -10.02 -12.60
N ALA A 122 15.10 -9.52 -12.25
CA ALA A 122 13.83 -10.07 -12.73
C ALA A 122 13.41 -9.49 -14.10
N LEU A 123 13.82 -8.26 -14.41
CA LEU A 123 13.33 -7.52 -15.59
C LEU A 123 14.22 -7.65 -16.83
N LYS A 124 15.49 -8.07 -16.69
CA LYS A 124 16.37 -8.30 -17.84
C LYS A 124 15.82 -9.33 -18.82
N LEU A 125 15.08 -10.33 -18.35
CA LEU A 125 14.52 -11.39 -19.20
C LEU A 125 13.29 -10.95 -20.00
N THR A 126 12.56 -9.92 -19.56
CA THR A 126 11.29 -9.49 -20.17
C THR A 126 11.47 -8.38 -21.20
N ALA A 127 12.52 -7.57 -21.10
CA ALA A 127 12.86 -6.54 -22.10
C ALA A 127 13.18 -7.13 -23.49
N ASP A 128 13.88 -8.26 -23.53
CA ASP A 128 14.24 -8.92 -24.79
C ASP A 128 13.01 -9.50 -25.52
N ALA A 129 11.99 -9.92 -24.77
CA ALA A 129 10.75 -10.47 -25.34
C ALA A 129 9.90 -9.39 -26.05
N PHE A 130 9.87 -8.15 -25.54
CA PHE A 130 9.05 -7.08 -26.11
C PHE A 130 9.54 -6.61 -27.49
N THR A 131 10.86 -6.55 -27.70
CA THR A 131 11.45 -6.11 -28.97
C THR A 131 11.03 -7.02 -30.14
N ILE A 132 10.91 -8.33 -29.90
CA ILE A 132 10.51 -9.34 -30.90
C ILE A 132 9.03 -9.21 -31.28
N VAL A 133 8.17 -8.75 -30.36
CA VAL A 133 6.72 -8.65 -30.57
C VAL A 133 6.39 -7.45 -31.46
N TYR A 134 7.06 -6.31 -31.29
CA TYR A 134 6.81 -5.08 -32.04
C TYR A 134 6.86 -5.25 -33.57
N GLU A 135 7.86 -5.96 -34.08
CA GLU A 135 8.06 -6.13 -35.53
C GLU A 135 6.91 -6.89 -36.20
N ARG A 136 6.13 -7.68 -35.44
CA ARG A 136 5.01 -8.48 -35.96
C ARG A 136 3.67 -7.75 -35.95
N TYR A 137 3.58 -6.60 -35.28
CA TYR A 137 2.31 -5.91 -34.98
C TYR A 137 1.79 -4.98 -36.10
N ALA A 138 2.67 -4.47 -36.95
CA ALA A 138 2.31 -3.43 -37.91
C ALA A 138 1.32 -3.87 -39.03
N ASN A 139 1.01 -5.17 -39.16
CA ASN A 139 0.33 -5.72 -40.35
C ASN A 139 -0.96 -6.53 -40.09
N GLN A 140 -1.54 -6.53 -38.87
CA GLN A 140 -2.72 -7.37 -38.56
C GLN A 140 -3.97 -6.61 -38.10
N ARG A 141 -5.14 -7.24 -38.33
CA ARG A 141 -6.47 -6.72 -37.93
C ARG A 141 -6.57 -6.54 -36.41
N ALA A 142 -7.18 -5.42 -36.00
CA ALA A 142 -7.56 -5.03 -34.64
C ALA A 142 -7.65 -6.15 -33.60
N ALA A 143 -8.60 -7.08 -33.78
CA ALA A 143 -8.93 -8.07 -32.77
C ALA A 143 -7.80 -9.11 -32.54
N VAL A 144 -7.10 -9.50 -33.61
CA VAL A 144 -5.93 -10.40 -33.51
C VAL A 144 -4.76 -9.67 -32.82
N THR A 145 -4.65 -8.37 -33.09
CA THR A 145 -3.67 -7.46 -32.51
C THR A 145 -3.91 -7.29 -31.00
N VAL A 146 -5.16 -7.11 -30.55
CA VAL A 146 -5.49 -7.03 -29.11
C VAL A 146 -5.23 -8.35 -28.39
N ASP A 147 -5.74 -9.47 -28.92
CA ASP A 147 -5.56 -10.81 -28.33
C ASP A 147 -4.09 -11.13 -28.09
N ARG A 148 -3.25 -10.96 -29.11
CA ARG A 148 -1.81 -11.18 -28.98
C ARG A 148 -1.18 -10.15 -28.02
N ALA A 149 -1.71 -8.93 -27.90
CA ALA A 149 -1.02 -7.86 -27.17
C ALA A 149 -1.18 -8.06 -25.68
N VAL A 150 -2.42 -8.35 -25.27
CA VAL A 150 -2.70 -8.73 -23.88
C VAL A 150 -2.01 -10.05 -23.55
N HIS A 151 -2.01 -11.03 -24.45
CA HIS A 151 -1.33 -12.29 -24.20
C HIS A 151 0.18 -12.15 -24.01
N ASP A 152 0.86 -11.41 -24.89
CA ASP A 152 2.31 -11.25 -24.85
C ASP A 152 2.74 -10.35 -23.68
N ALA A 153 1.86 -9.43 -23.23
CA ALA A 153 2.09 -8.63 -22.03
C ALA A 153 1.90 -9.43 -20.72
N ASP A 154 1.08 -10.49 -20.70
CA ASP A 154 0.67 -11.18 -19.46
C ASP A 154 1.82 -11.70 -18.57
N PRO A 155 2.88 -12.34 -19.10
CA PRO A 155 4.03 -12.73 -18.27
C PRO A 155 4.69 -11.53 -17.57
N MET A 156 4.90 -10.44 -18.31
CA MET A 156 5.50 -9.22 -17.77
C MET A 156 4.60 -8.60 -16.70
N ILE A 157 3.29 -8.50 -16.95
CA ILE A 157 2.31 -7.96 -16.00
C ILE A 157 2.37 -8.73 -14.66
N ARG A 158 2.48 -10.06 -14.71
CA ARG A 158 2.66 -10.90 -13.52
C ARG A 158 3.99 -10.65 -12.80
N ASP A 159 5.09 -10.54 -13.53
CA ASP A 159 6.40 -10.27 -12.95
C ASP A 159 6.45 -8.89 -12.28
N ILE A 160 5.90 -7.87 -12.93
CA ILE A 160 5.77 -6.51 -12.39
C ILE A 160 4.95 -6.54 -11.10
N ALA A 161 3.78 -7.18 -11.13
CA ALA A 161 2.92 -7.25 -9.96
C ALA A 161 3.60 -7.98 -8.79
N LYS A 162 4.34 -9.05 -9.07
CA LYS A 162 5.11 -9.78 -8.06
C LYS A 162 6.22 -8.91 -7.44
N VAL A 163 7.01 -8.22 -8.26
CA VAL A 163 8.08 -7.33 -7.78
C VAL A 163 7.50 -6.17 -6.98
N PHE A 164 6.43 -5.57 -7.48
CA PHE A 164 5.79 -4.42 -6.84
C PHE A 164 5.09 -4.79 -5.52
N SER A 165 4.35 -5.90 -5.48
CA SER A 165 3.76 -6.43 -4.23
C SER A 165 4.85 -6.77 -3.20
N ALA A 166 5.90 -7.49 -3.60
CA ALA A 166 7.00 -7.84 -2.71
C ALA A 166 7.69 -6.60 -2.12
N ASP A 167 7.78 -5.53 -2.90
CA ASP A 167 8.37 -4.30 -2.42
C ASP A 167 7.49 -3.51 -1.45
N LEU A 168 6.18 -3.43 -1.71
CA LEU A 168 5.23 -2.87 -0.74
C LEU A 168 5.29 -3.64 0.59
N GLN A 169 5.47 -4.96 0.53
CA GLN A 169 5.70 -5.80 1.72
C GLN A 169 7.07 -5.53 2.38
N ARG A 170 8.13 -5.20 1.62
CA ARG A 170 9.43 -4.81 2.20
C ARG A 170 9.31 -3.49 2.95
N LEU A 171 8.64 -2.49 2.37
CA LEU A 171 8.36 -1.21 3.02
C LEU A 171 7.58 -1.40 4.31
N ARG A 172 6.57 -2.27 4.30
CA ARG A 172 5.80 -2.62 5.48
C ARG A 172 6.70 -3.04 6.65
N LYS A 173 7.74 -3.82 6.38
CA LYS A 173 8.72 -4.27 7.40
C LYS A 173 9.56 -3.12 7.99
N THR A 174 9.61 -1.97 7.34
CA THR A 174 10.30 -0.77 7.84
C THR A 174 9.43 0.10 8.74
N LEU A 175 8.09 -0.04 8.66
CA LEU A 175 7.14 0.75 9.46
C LEU A 175 7.37 0.67 10.98
N PRO A 176 7.70 -0.48 11.60
CA PRO A 176 7.92 -0.53 13.04
C PRO A 176 9.11 0.32 13.50
N ALA A 177 10.19 0.35 12.73
CA ALA A 177 11.37 1.16 13.04
C ALA A 177 11.03 2.66 12.90
N MET A 178 10.33 3.04 11.83
CA MET A 178 9.84 4.41 11.64
C MET A 178 8.90 4.85 12.77
N ARG A 179 7.97 3.99 13.18
CA ARG A 179 7.06 4.21 14.31
C ARG A 179 7.79 4.36 15.64
N SER A 180 8.88 3.61 15.84
CA SER A 180 9.71 3.75 17.04
C SER A 180 10.43 5.11 17.06
N ASN A 181 10.99 5.54 15.92
CA ASN A 181 11.71 6.81 15.79
C ASN A 181 10.78 8.02 15.97
N ALA A 182 9.74 8.11 15.14
CA ALA A 182 8.37 8.18 15.63
C ALA A 182 8.10 8.75 17.03
N ILE A 183 7.76 7.79 17.88
CA ILE A 183 7.43 7.95 19.29
C ILE A 183 8.62 8.51 20.08
N THR A 184 9.85 8.13 19.73
CA THR A 184 11.06 8.65 20.41
C THR A 184 11.15 10.16 20.23
N ASN A 185 10.96 10.66 19.02
CA ASN A 185 11.04 12.08 18.74
C ASN A 185 9.85 12.84 19.34
N LEU A 186 8.65 12.24 19.32
CA LEU A 186 7.49 12.79 20.03
C LEU A 186 7.74 12.91 21.55
N THR A 187 8.43 11.95 22.16
CA THR A 187 8.68 11.91 23.60
C THR A 187 9.92 12.68 24.04
N THR A 188 10.88 12.93 23.14
CA THR A 188 12.16 13.60 23.45
C THR A 188 11.99 14.98 24.10
N PRO A 189 11.11 15.88 23.61
CA PRO A 189 10.86 17.17 24.27
C PRO A 189 10.34 17.04 25.72
N TYR A 190 9.64 15.94 26.03
CA TYR A 190 9.12 15.63 27.36
C TYR A 190 10.14 14.90 28.26
N ALA A 191 11.25 14.43 27.68
CA ALA A 191 12.33 13.74 28.37
C ALA A 191 13.52 14.66 28.72
N ALA A 192 13.70 15.77 27.99
CA ALA A 192 14.78 16.73 28.19
C ALA A 192 14.77 17.36 29.60
N GLU A 193 15.96 17.59 30.13
CA GLU A 193 16.22 18.02 31.51
C GLU A 193 15.89 19.52 31.69
N GLY A 194 15.02 19.85 32.64
CA GLY A 194 14.59 21.24 32.94
C GLY A 194 13.09 21.49 32.90
N THR A 195 12.32 20.61 32.26
CA THR A 195 10.84 20.70 32.16
C THR A 195 10.12 19.43 32.64
N ARG A 196 10.85 18.46 33.22
CA ARG A 196 10.46 17.04 33.30
C ARG A 196 9.10 16.74 33.91
N PRO A 197 8.41 15.83 33.21
CA PRO A 197 7.59 14.87 33.93
C PRO A 197 7.73 13.40 33.45
N LEU A 198 8.21 13.05 32.24
CA LEU A 198 8.17 11.65 31.78
C LEU A 198 9.24 10.73 32.38
N ALA A 199 10.53 11.15 32.40
CA ALA A 199 11.60 10.37 33.02
C ALA A 199 11.40 10.25 34.53
N ALA A 200 11.04 11.36 35.19
CA ALA A 200 10.70 11.36 36.61
C ALA A 200 9.50 10.44 36.92
N LEU A 201 8.46 10.43 36.07
CA LEU A 201 7.33 9.53 36.25
C LEU A 201 7.72 8.05 36.10
N ASN A 202 8.66 7.72 35.22
CA ASN A 202 9.19 6.36 35.10
C ASN A 202 10.04 5.99 36.34
N ASP A 203 10.93 6.87 36.81
CA ASP A 203 11.72 6.66 38.03
C ASP A 203 10.80 6.39 39.24
N LEU A 204 9.70 7.14 39.37
CA LEU A 204 8.70 6.95 40.44
C LEU A 204 7.93 5.62 40.30
N ARG A 205 7.69 5.15 39.07
CA ARG A 205 7.07 3.83 38.83
C ARG A 205 8.02 2.71 39.20
N ASP A 206 9.28 2.82 38.82
CA ASP A 206 10.32 1.83 39.15
C ASP A 206 10.54 1.78 40.67
N GLU A 207 10.57 2.94 41.33
CA GLU A 207 10.63 3.02 42.79
C GLU A 207 9.41 2.36 43.46
N ARG A 208 8.20 2.64 42.97
CA ARG A 208 6.98 2.01 43.47
C ARG A 208 7.02 0.49 43.29
N GLN A 209 7.48 0.01 42.14
CA GLN A 209 7.62 -1.43 41.88
C GLN A 209 8.61 -2.07 42.86
N ALA A 210 9.77 -1.45 43.08
CA ALA A 210 10.76 -1.94 44.03
C ALA A 210 10.22 -1.99 45.47
N ILE A 211 9.42 -1.00 45.90
CA ILE A 211 8.75 -1.01 47.21
C ILE A 211 7.75 -2.17 47.30
N ALA A 212 6.93 -2.37 46.26
CA ALA A 212 5.95 -3.46 46.24
C ALA A 212 6.62 -4.85 46.33
N GLU A 213 7.70 -5.06 45.58
CA GLU A 213 8.49 -6.28 45.62
C GLU A 213 9.13 -6.52 47.00
N TYR A 214 9.68 -5.46 47.62
CA TYR A 214 10.27 -5.53 48.96
C TYR A 214 9.21 -5.84 50.05
N VAL A 215 8.04 -5.21 49.98
CA VAL A 215 6.92 -5.47 50.92
C VAL A 215 6.42 -6.91 50.78
N LEU A 216 6.27 -7.41 49.55
CA LEU A 216 5.91 -8.79 49.29
C LEU A 216 6.95 -9.75 49.87
N GLY A 217 8.24 -9.49 49.66
CA GLY A 217 9.33 -10.30 50.20
C GLY A 217 9.35 -10.35 51.73
N LEU A 218 9.12 -9.22 52.41
CA LEU A 218 9.02 -9.17 53.87
C LEU A 218 7.75 -9.85 54.42
N SER A 219 6.64 -9.80 53.68
CA SER A 219 5.36 -10.40 54.12
C SER A 219 5.37 -11.93 54.11
N LEU A 220 6.34 -12.53 53.42
CA LEU A 220 6.55 -13.99 53.36
C LEU A 220 7.43 -14.52 54.50
N ASP A 221 8.04 -13.63 55.29
CA ASP A 221 8.85 -14.00 56.46
C ASP A 221 7.95 -14.06 57.71
N GLU A 222 7.80 -15.25 58.29
CA GLU A 222 6.82 -15.58 59.34
C GLU A 222 7.16 -14.92 60.70
N GLN A 223 8.37 -14.35 60.84
CA GLN A 223 8.82 -13.63 62.05
C GLN A 223 9.20 -12.18 61.76
N LEU A 224 8.20 -11.35 61.46
CA LEU A 224 8.39 -9.91 61.39
C LEU A 224 8.77 -9.35 62.77
N SER A 225 10.02 -8.93 62.92
CA SER A 225 10.45 -8.13 64.07
C SER A 225 9.70 -6.79 64.14
N ASP A 226 9.57 -6.20 65.33
CA ASP A 226 8.96 -4.87 65.52
C ASP A 226 9.62 -3.79 64.64
N GLN A 227 10.93 -3.92 64.38
CA GLN A 227 11.68 -3.03 63.50
C GLN A 227 11.26 -3.18 62.02
N ASN A 228 10.95 -4.40 61.57
CA ASN A 228 10.42 -4.65 60.23
C ASN A 228 8.99 -4.11 60.09
N PHE A 229 8.19 -4.15 61.16
CA PHE A 229 6.83 -3.62 61.17
C PHE A 229 6.78 -2.10 60.98
N GLU A 230 7.62 -1.34 61.69
CA GLU A 230 7.70 0.13 61.48
C GLU A 230 8.25 0.50 60.10
N LYS A 231 9.25 -0.26 59.61
CA LYS A 231 9.75 -0.09 58.23
C LYS A 231 8.66 -0.33 57.18
N LEU A 232 7.82 -1.35 57.37
CA LEU A 232 6.69 -1.65 56.49
C LEU A 232 5.66 -0.51 56.47
N LYS A 233 5.34 0.10 57.61
CA LYS A 233 4.44 1.27 57.67
C LYS A 233 4.97 2.44 56.86
N VAL A 234 6.27 2.75 57.00
CA VAL A 234 6.91 3.85 56.25
C VAL A 234 6.89 3.56 54.75
N LEU A 235 7.20 2.33 54.34
CA LEU A 235 7.16 1.93 52.94
C LEU A 235 5.75 1.94 52.34
N ALA A 236 4.74 1.51 53.11
CA ALA A 236 3.34 1.59 52.70
C ALA A 236 2.87 3.05 52.51
N LEU A 237 3.24 3.95 53.43
CA LEU A 237 2.94 5.37 53.28
C LEU A 237 3.65 5.97 52.04
N ARG A 238 4.91 5.58 51.80
CA ARG A 238 5.66 6.00 50.61
C ARG A 238 5.02 5.49 49.32
N GLU A 239 4.60 4.22 49.28
CA GLU A 239 3.85 3.65 48.15
C GLU A 239 2.57 4.44 47.85
N GLN A 240 1.80 4.78 48.90
CA GLN A 240 0.58 5.56 48.77
C GLN A 240 0.85 6.96 48.19
N MET A 241 1.91 7.64 48.68
CA MET A 241 2.30 8.95 48.16
C MET A 241 2.74 8.87 46.69
N LEU A 242 3.61 7.91 46.35
CA LEU A 242 4.05 7.67 44.96
C LEU A 242 2.86 7.42 44.04
N ARG A 243 1.90 6.59 44.48
CA ARG A 243 0.68 6.31 43.72
C ARG A 243 -0.12 7.59 43.45
N SER A 244 -0.36 8.40 44.47
CA SER A 244 -1.12 9.66 44.32
C SER A 244 -0.43 10.66 43.38
N PHE A 245 0.90 10.73 43.42
CA PHE A 245 1.68 11.59 42.55
C PHE A 245 1.67 11.09 41.11
N ILE A 246 1.89 9.78 40.89
CA ILE A 246 1.81 9.15 39.57
C ILE A 246 0.42 9.39 38.95
N GLU A 247 -0.65 9.22 39.73
CA GLU A 247 -2.01 9.45 39.26
C GLU A 247 -2.24 10.92 38.89
N THR A 248 -1.76 11.86 39.71
CA THR A 248 -1.84 13.30 39.43
C THR A 248 -1.10 13.65 38.13
N GLU A 249 0.12 13.14 37.95
CA GLU A 249 0.91 13.36 36.74
C GLU A 249 0.30 12.69 35.51
N GLN A 250 -0.28 11.49 35.63
CA GLN A 250 -0.99 10.85 34.53
C GLN A 250 -2.23 11.63 34.09
N ASN A 251 -2.89 12.31 35.03
CA ASN A 251 -4.06 13.14 34.78
C ASN A 251 -3.70 14.58 34.38
N SER A 252 -2.42 14.95 34.38
CA SER A 252 -1.98 16.28 33.96
C SER A 252 -2.28 16.54 32.47
N GLU A 253 -2.44 17.82 32.11
CA GLU A 253 -2.73 18.21 30.72
C GLU A 253 -1.63 17.78 29.74
N TRP A 254 -0.37 17.92 30.13
CA TRP A 254 0.76 17.53 29.29
C TRP A 254 0.77 16.03 29.04
N HIS A 255 0.47 15.19 30.05
CA HIS A 255 0.47 13.74 29.88
C HIS A 255 -0.67 13.30 29.00
N GLN A 256 -1.87 13.85 29.23
CA GLN A 256 -3.03 13.58 28.38
C GLN A 256 -2.79 14.01 26.93
N LYS A 257 -2.14 15.16 26.71
CA LYS A 257 -1.73 15.61 25.38
C LYS A 257 -0.77 14.62 24.72
N LEU A 258 0.31 14.24 25.40
CA LEU A 258 1.28 13.27 24.89
C LEU A 258 0.62 11.91 24.58
N GLN A 259 -0.29 11.41 25.42
CA GLN A 259 -1.01 10.16 25.17
C GLN A 259 -1.95 10.25 23.97
N ARG A 260 -2.63 11.39 23.78
CA ARG A 260 -3.43 11.64 22.59
C ARG A 260 -2.57 11.64 21.33
N GLU A 261 -1.49 12.42 21.32
CA GLU A 261 -0.54 12.49 20.20
C GLU A 261 0.05 11.11 19.87
N ARG A 262 0.40 10.32 20.90
CA ARG A 262 0.92 8.95 20.71
C ARG A 262 -0.15 8.01 20.16
N THR A 263 -1.38 8.08 20.66
CA THR A 263 -2.50 7.27 20.17
C THR A 263 -2.79 7.59 18.71
N GLU A 264 -2.87 8.88 18.37
CA GLU A 264 -3.08 9.35 16.99
C GLU A 264 -1.95 8.91 16.06
N LEU A 265 -0.69 9.08 16.48
CA LEU A 265 0.47 8.64 15.72
C LEU A 265 0.45 7.12 15.46
N ASN A 266 0.14 6.31 16.48
CA ASN A 266 0.00 4.86 16.33
C ASN A 266 -1.11 4.50 15.34
N ALA A 267 -2.29 5.13 15.47
CA ALA A 267 -3.41 4.89 14.57
C ALA A 267 -3.04 5.22 13.10
N ARG A 268 -2.31 6.32 12.86
CA ARG A 268 -1.80 6.67 11.53
C ARG A 268 -0.86 5.60 10.98
N PHE A 269 0.10 5.11 11.76
CA PHE A 269 1.00 4.03 11.33
C PHE A 269 0.27 2.69 11.12
N ASP A 270 -0.76 2.37 11.89
CA ASP A 270 -1.58 1.16 11.69
C ASP A 270 -2.39 1.25 10.39
N GLN A 271 -2.91 2.43 10.07
CA GLN A 271 -3.60 2.68 8.81
C GLN A 271 -2.67 2.63 7.59
N MET A 272 -1.44 3.12 7.73
CA MET A 272 -0.39 2.97 6.72
C MET A 272 -0.04 1.50 6.49
N ASP A 273 0.12 0.70 7.55
CA ASP A 273 0.35 -0.74 7.45
C ASP A 273 -0.77 -1.43 6.67
N ALA A 274 -2.03 -1.14 7.05
CA ALA A 274 -3.20 -1.69 6.39
C ALA A 274 -3.29 -1.29 4.91
N THR A 275 -2.93 -0.05 4.57
CA THR A 275 -2.92 0.45 3.19
C THR A 275 -1.87 -0.26 2.34
N LEU A 276 -0.64 -0.45 2.86
CA LEU A 276 0.40 -1.21 2.16
C LEU A 276 0.00 -2.68 1.92
N VAL A 277 -0.62 -3.33 2.91
CA VAL A 277 -1.12 -4.70 2.78
C VAL A 277 -2.18 -4.79 1.68
N ARG A 278 -3.15 -3.88 1.67
CA ARG A 278 -4.21 -3.86 0.65
C ARG A 278 -3.67 -3.50 -0.74
N ALA A 279 -2.71 -2.59 -0.85
CA ALA A 279 -2.08 -2.21 -2.11
C ALA A 279 -1.27 -3.37 -2.72
N ALA A 280 -0.53 -4.12 -1.90
CA ALA A 280 0.16 -5.34 -2.32
C ALA A 280 -0.83 -6.39 -2.84
N ALA A 281 -1.89 -6.66 -2.08
CA ALA A 281 -2.93 -7.60 -2.50
C ALA A 281 -3.66 -7.13 -3.78
N LEU A 282 -3.96 -5.83 -3.91
CA LEU A 282 -4.60 -5.26 -5.10
C LEU A 282 -3.70 -5.40 -6.34
N THR A 283 -2.39 -5.23 -6.17
CA THR A 283 -1.41 -5.43 -7.25
C THR A 283 -1.42 -6.87 -7.77
N GLU A 284 -1.51 -7.86 -6.88
CA GLU A 284 -1.63 -9.27 -7.25
C GLU A 284 -2.97 -9.57 -7.94
N ALA A 285 -4.08 -9.04 -7.40
CA ALA A 285 -5.41 -9.17 -7.98
C ALA A 285 -5.53 -8.48 -9.34
N TRP A 286 -4.79 -7.38 -9.55
CA TRP A 286 -4.67 -6.70 -10.84
C TRP A 286 -4.01 -7.60 -11.88
N ALA A 287 -2.87 -8.22 -11.58
CA ALA A 287 -2.25 -9.17 -12.50
C ALA A 287 -3.14 -10.39 -12.79
N ALA A 288 -3.82 -10.94 -11.77
CA ALA A 288 -4.77 -12.03 -11.97
C ALA A 288 -5.94 -11.61 -12.89
N SER A 289 -6.42 -10.38 -12.74
CA SER A 289 -7.49 -9.82 -13.58
C SER A 289 -7.04 -9.58 -15.01
N HIS A 290 -5.76 -9.25 -15.22
CA HIS A 290 -5.17 -9.19 -16.55
C HIS A 290 -5.12 -10.57 -17.21
N SER A 291 -4.71 -11.62 -16.49
CA SER A 291 -4.77 -13.00 -17.02
C SER A 291 -6.21 -13.41 -17.36
N ASN A 292 -7.19 -13.04 -16.53
CA ASN A 292 -8.61 -13.26 -16.83
C ASN A 292 -9.06 -12.51 -18.10
N LEU A 293 -8.53 -11.30 -18.36
CA LEU A 293 -8.79 -10.56 -19.59
C LEU A 293 -8.22 -11.31 -20.81
N VAL A 294 -7.01 -11.85 -20.71
CA VAL A 294 -6.39 -12.65 -21.79
C VAL A 294 -7.28 -13.85 -22.13
N ASP A 295 -7.74 -14.59 -21.13
CA ASP A 295 -8.62 -15.76 -21.34
C ASP A 295 -10.00 -15.36 -21.89
N ALA A 296 -10.55 -14.24 -21.43
CA ALA A 296 -11.82 -13.70 -21.90
C ALA A 296 -11.76 -13.27 -23.37
N VAL A 297 -10.69 -12.57 -23.77
CA VAL A 297 -10.44 -12.16 -25.16
C VAL A 297 -10.36 -13.39 -26.08
N ARG A 298 -9.57 -14.40 -25.68
CA ARG A 298 -9.43 -15.66 -26.43
C ARG A 298 -10.74 -16.41 -26.61
N SER A 299 -11.52 -16.49 -25.54
CA SER A 299 -12.78 -17.25 -25.52
C SER A 299 -14.00 -16.44 -25.99
N GLY A 300 -13.83 -15.15 -26.30
CA GLY A 300 -14.93 -14.26 -26.69
C GLY A 300 -15.97 -14.06 -25.58
N ARG A 301 -15.52 -14.05 -24.31
CA ARG A 301 -16.35 -13.87 -23.10
C ARG A 301 -16.04 -12.51 -22.45
N SER A 302 -16.89 -12.12 -21.49
CA SER A 302 -16.58 -10.97 -20.62
C SER A 302 -15.63 -11.40 -19.49
N PRO A 303 -14.59 -10.62 -19.17
CA PRO A 303 -13.72 -10.90 -18.03
C PRO A 303 -14.46 -10.71 -16.70
N ASP A 304 -14.05 -11.44 -15.65
CA ASP A 304 -14.55 -11.27 -14.28
C ASP A 304 -13.62 -10.34 -13.49
N TYR A 305 -14.12 -9.15 -13.16
CA TYR A 305 -13.41 -8.12 -12.37
C TYR A 305 -13.94 -7.95 -10.95
N ARG A 306 -14.85 -8.83 -10.48
CA ARG A 306 -15.52 -8.62 -9.18
C ARG A 306 -14.54 -8.50 -8.01
N LEU A 307 -13.52 -9.35 -7.97
CA LEU A 307 -12.49 -9.30 -6.94
C LEU A 307 -11.70 -7.98 -7.01
N LEU A 308 -11.29 -7.57 -8.20
CA LEU A 308 -10.52 -6.35 -8.42
C LEU A 308 -11.29 -5.09 -8.00
N VAL A 309 -12.56 -5.01 -8.40
CA VAL A 309 -13.46 -3.90 -8.02
C VAL A 309 -13.65 -3.87 -6.51
N HIS A 310 -13.97 -5.01 -5.89
CA HIS A 310 -14.16 -5.09 -4.45
C HIS A 310 -12.92 -4.65 -3.65
N MET A 311 -11.73 -5.11 -4.06
CA MET A 311 -10.48 -4.71 -3.41
C MET A 311 -10.15 -3.23 -3.63
N THR A 312 -10.51 -2.69 -4.79
CA THR A 312 -10.38 -1.26 -5.09
C THR A 312 -11.27 -0.43 -4.17
N GLU A 313 -12.55 -0.81 -4.01
CA GLU A 313 -13.48 -0.15 -3.08
C GLU A 313 -12.97 -0.19 -1.64
N GLN A 314 -12.47 -1.35 -1.18
CA GLN A 314 -11.88 -1.49 0.15
C GLN A 314 -10.65 -0.60 0.34
N LEU A 315 -9.81 -0.44 -0.69
CA LEU A 315 -8.62 0.40 -0.63
C LEU A 315 -9.00 1.88 -0.59
N LEU A 316 -9.91 2.33 -1.46
CA LEU A 316 -10.39 3.71 -1.50
C LEU A 316 -11.15 4.09 -0.22
N SER A 317 -11.92 3.17 0.36
CA SER A 317 -12.60 3.40 1.65
C SER A 317 -11.58 3.62 2.77
N ALA A 318 -10.56 2.76 2.89
CA ALA A 318 -9.50 2.93 3.90
C ALA A 318 -8.75 4.25 3.72
N TYR A 319 -8.46 4.63 2.48
CA TYR A 319 -7.81 5.89 2.18
C TYR A 319 -8.69 7.09 2.53
N THR A 320 -9.98 7.03 2.21
CA THR A 320 -10.93 8.11 2.54
C THR A 320 -11.09 8.28 4.05
N GLU A 321 -11.11 7.18 4.79
CA GLU A 321 -11.11 7.20 6.26
C GLU A 321 -9.82 7.81 6.82
N TYR A 322 -8.67 7.56 6.18
CA TYR A 322 -7.37 8.13 6.56
C TYR A 322 -7.39 9.65 6.42
N GLU A 323 -7.78 10.14 5.24
CA GLU A 323 -7.85 11.57 4.95
C GLU A 323 -8.80 12.32 5.89
N LYS A 324 -9.91 11.69 6.29
CA LYS A 324 -10.85 12.28 7.25
C LYS A 324 -10.32 12.31 8.69
N ALA A 325 -9.43 11.39 9.05
CA ALA A 325 -8.83 11.32 10.38
C ALA A 325 -7.62 12.26 10.53
N ARG A 326 -7.17 12.86 9.42
CA ARG A 326 -6.05 13.80 9.42
C ARG A 326 -6.49 15.17 9.96
N PRO A 327 -5.80 15.73 10.97
CA PRO A 327 -6.15 17.00 11.59
C PRO A 327 -5.88 18.24 10.72
#